data_AF-B7X3G1-F1
#
_entry.id   AF-B7X3G1-F1
#
_cell.length_a   1.000
_cell.length_b   1.000
_cell.length_c   1.000
_cell.angle_alpha   90.00
_cell.angle_beta   90.00
_cell.angle_gamma   90.00
#
_symmetry.space_group_name_H-M   'P 1'
#
loop_
_entity.id
_entity.type
_entity.pdbx_description
1 polymer ?
#
loop_
_entity_poly.entity_id
_entity_poly.type
_entity_poly.pdbx_seq_one_letter_code
_entity_poly.pdbx_strand_id
1 'polypeptide(L)'
;MVFVTSNGVDSRTNDHFHIHHDKVIIVDGSTAETGSFNFAPSAETANSEKVVVIRDMPEVAKQYIAHWQPRWDLGKPYPPIDLLPPTHLYLKPAPAGFFYFWSLNVQEHEYFPPEHQHPSRRGLFHSE
;
A
#
# COMPACT_ATOMS: atom_id res chain seq x y z
N MET A 1 11.93 2.35 -1.21
CA MET A 1 12.59 2.22 0.11
C MET A 1 13.98 2.85 0.16
N VAL A 2 14.88 2.53 -0.77
CA VAL A 2 16.25 3.11 -0.83
C VAL A 2 16.26 4.64 -0.71
N PHE A 3 15.46 5.37 -1.49
CA PHE A 3 15.37 6.83 -1.39
C PHE A 3 15.01 7.31 0.03
N VAL A 4 14.06 6.65 0.69
CA VAL A 4 13.57 7.01 2.04
C VAL A 4 14.69 6.79 3.07
N THR A 5 15.30 5.60 3.08
CA THR A 5 16.35 5.25 4.04
C THR A 5 17.64 6.05 3.84
N SER A 6 17.99 6.38 2.59
CA SER A 6 19.15 7.23 2.29
C SER A 6 18.97 8.68 2.75
N ASN A 7 17.74 9.10 3.05
CA ASN A 7 17.43 10.43 3.59
C ASN A 7 17.16 10.40 5.11
N GLY A 8 17.62 9.36 5.80
CA GLY A 8 17.58 9.27 7.27
C GLY A 8 16.21 8.94 7.86
N VAL A 9 15.27 8.47 7.04
CA VAL A 9 13.96 8.01 7.52
C VAL A 9 14.04 6.51 7.78
N ASP A 10 13.83 6.11 9.02
CA ASP A 10 13.78 4.71 9.40
C ASP A 10 12.65 3.99 8.69
N SER A 11 12.93 2.77 8.24
CA SER A 11 11.96 1.99 7.50
C SER A 11 12.06 0.51 7.82
N ARG A 12 10.92 -0.19 7.73
CA ARG A 12 10.81 -1.61 8.03
C ARG A 12 9.93 -2.32 7.01
N THR A 13 10.26 -3.58 6.74
CA THR A 13 9.39 -4.52 6.04
C THR A 13 8.79 -5.50 7.06
N ASN A 14 7.52 -5.87 6.90
CA ASN A 14 6.85 -6.79 7.81
C ASN A 14 6.23 -7.97 7.04
N ASP A 15 6.72 -9.17 7.32
CA ASP A 15 6.27 -10.46 6.76
C ASP A 15 5.51 -11.33 7.77
N HIS A 16 5.19 -10.79 8.96
CA HIS A 16 4.47 -11.51 10.01
C HIS A 16 2.99 -11.75 9.66
N PHE A 17 2.43 -10.91 8.80
CA PHE A 17 1.05 -11.02 8.33
C PHE A 17 1.03 -11.57 6.90
N HIS A 18 -0.03 -12.31 6.55
CA HIS A 18 -0.22 -12.78 5.18
C HIS A 18 -0.19 -11.59 4.19
N ILE A 19 -0.86 -10.49 4.55
CA ILE A 19 -0.79 -9.20 3.87
C ILE A 19 -0.86 -8.10 4.93
N HIS A 20 0.16 -7.23 4.99
CA HIS A 20 0.07 -5.97 5.75
C HIS A 20 -0.60 -4.92 4.86
N HIS A 21 -1.91 -4.75 5.05
CA HIS A 21 -2.78 -4.05 4.09
C HIS A 21 -3.17 -2.64 4.50
N ASP A 22 -2.61 -2.13 5.59
CA ASP A 22 -2.95 -0.80 6.09
C ASP A 22 -2.35 0.28 5.17
N LYS A 23 -3.15 1.30 4.84
CA LYS A 23 -2.72 2.50 4.10
C LYS A 23 -3.03 3.68 4.99
N VAL A 24 -2.08 4.04 5.83
CA VAL A 24 -2.29 4.99 6.91
C VAL A 24 -1.10 5.92 7.03
N ILE A 25 -1.35 7.21 7.18
CA ILE A 25 -0.37 8.20 7.65
C ILE A 25 -0.90 8.80 8.96
N ILE A 26 -0.05 8.83 9.99
CA ILE A 26 -0.37 9.45 11.28
C ILE A 26 0.58 10.64 11.46
N VAL A 27 0.03 11.82 11.74
CA VAL A 27 0.78 13.08 11.86
C VAL A 27 0.53 13.69 13.24
N ASP A 28 1.60 14.08 13.92
CA ASP A 28 1.63 14.85 15.17
C ASP A 28 0.77 14.29 16.32
N GLY A 29 0.43 12.99 16.27
CA GLY A 29 -0.40 12.33 17.26
C GLY A 29 -1.86 12.82 17.30
N SER A 30 -2.31 13.60 16.32
CA SER A 30 -3.66 14.18 16.27
C SER A 30 -4.36 14.04 14.92
N THR A 31 -3.64 13.72 13.86
CA THR A 31 -4.20 13.55 12.52
C THR A 31 -3.94 12.16 11.98
N ALA A 32 -4.94 11.55 11.36
CA ALA A 32 -4.80 10.29 10.63
C ALA A 32 -5.39 10.43 9.23
N GLU A 33 -4.65 9.98 8.22
CA GLU A 33 -5.13 9.72 6.87
C GLU A 33 -5.27 8.21 6.70
N THR A 34 -6.36 7.78 6.05
CA THR A 34 -6.61 6.37 5.74
C THR A 34 -7.59 6.23 4.57
N GLY A 35 -7.67 5.04 4.00
CA GLY A 35 -8.67 4.71 2.99
C GLY A 35 -8.33 3.46 2.18
N SER A 36 -8.89 3.37 0.98
CA SER A 36 -8.53 2.33 0.01
C SER A 36 -7.26 2.67 -0.77
N PHE A 37 -6.87 3.96 -0.78
CA PHE A 37 -5.79 4.52 -1.57
C PHE A 37 -4.41 3.95 -1.21
N ASN A 38 -3.81 3.24 -2.15
CA ASN A 38 -2.42 2.78 -2.04
C ASN A 38 -1.45 3.94 -2.35
N PHE A 39 -0.25 3.96 -1.74
CA PHE A 39 0.81 4.93 -2.10
C PHE A 39 1.52 4.52 -3.41
N ALA A 40 0.77 4.52 -4.51
CA ALA A 40 1.21 4.08 -5.83
C ALA A 40 0.62 4.97 -6.95
N PRO A 41 1.30 5.11 -8.10
CA PRO A 41 0.80 5.94 -9.20
C PRO A 41 -0.58 5.53 -9.75
N SER A 42 -0.92 4.24 -9.70
CA SER A 42 -2.23 3.75 -10.17
C SER A 42 -3.37 4.20 -9.27
N ALA A 43 -3.17 4.26 -7.95
CA ALA A 43 -4.14 4.80 -7.01
C ALA A 43 -4.41 6.29 -7.25
N GLU A 44 -3.40 7.05 -7.69
CA GLU A 44 -3.51 8.47 -8.02
C GLU A 44 -4.22 8.74 -9.35
N THR A 45 -4.03 7.88 -10.34
CA THR A 45 -4.34 8.21 -11.75
C THR A 45 -5.36 7.32 -12.42
N ALA A 46 -5.60 6.11 -11.91
CA ALA A 46 -6.40 5.09 -12.60
C ALA A 46 -7.50 4.48 -11.72
N ASN A 47 -7.20 4.17 -10.46
CA ASN A 47 -8.13 3.45 -9.60
C ASN A 47 -9.23 4.37 -9.07
N SER A 48 -10.40 3.79 -8.80
CA SER A 48 -11.44 4.46 -8.01
C SER A 48 -11.12 4.27 -6.53
N GLU A 49 -10.48 5.27 -5.94
CA GLU A 49 -10.02 5.24 -4.55
C GLU A 49 -10.78 6.24 -3.67
N LYS A 50 -10.70 6.02 -2.36
CA LYS A 50 -11.12 7.00 -1.34
C LYS A 50 -10.00 7.23 -0.36
N VAL A 51 -9.88 8.49 0.07
CA VAL A 51 -9.04 8.94 1.18
C VAL A 51 -9.92 9.75 2.12
N VAL A 52 -9.76 9.53 3.42
CA VAL A 52 -10.28 10.42 4.46
C VAL A 52 -9.13 10.93 5.30
N VAL A 53 -9.18 12.23 5.64
CA VAL A 53 -8.25 12.86 6.56
C VAL A 53 -9.02 13.30 7.79
N ILE A 54 -8.70 12.72 8.93
CA ILE A 54 -9.30 12.99 10.23
C ILE A 54 -8.31 13.88 11.00
N ARG A 55 -8.64 15.16 11.15
CA ARG A 55 -7.74 16.19 11.73
C ARG A 55 -8.15 16.56 13.16
N ASP A 56 -7.17 16.95 13.96
CA ASP A 56 -7.36 17.46 15.33
C ASP A 56 -8.14 16.52 16.27
N MET A 57 -8.00 15.21 16.06
CA MET A 57 -8.66 14.15 16.83
C MET A 57 -7.63 13.19 17.45
N PRO A 58 -6.91 13.62 18.51
CA PRO A 58 -5.86 12.82 19.14
C PRO A 58 -6.34 11.48 19.68
N GLU A 59 -7.60 11.37 20.09
CA GLU A 59 -8.21 10.10 20.50
C GLU A 59 -8.31 9.09 19.35
N VAL A 60 -8.58 9.54 18.13
CA VAL A 60 -8.60 8.68 16.93
C VAL A 60 -7.18 8.32 16.53
N ALA A 61 -6.27 9.31 16.46
CA ALA A 61 -4.88 9.08 16.11
C ALA A 61 -4.19 8.09 17.08
N LYS A 62 -4.51 8.15 18.39
CA LYS A 62 -4.02 7.18 19.38
C LYS A 62 -4.41 5.74 19.07
N GLN A 63 -5.61 5.50 18.53
CA GLN A 63 -6.02 4.15 18.13
C GLN A 63 -5.19 3.63 16.95
N TYR A 64 -4.93 4.48 15.96
CA TYR A 64 -4.04 4.14 14.85
C TYR A 64 -2.60 3.91 15.31
N ILE A 65 -2.07 4.69 16.25
CA ILE A 65 -0.73 4.48 16.82
C ILE A 65 -0.66 3.14 17.56
N ALA A 66 -1.67 2.84 18.39
CA ALA A 66 -1.74 1.58 19.13
C ALA A 66 -1.82 0.37 18.19
N HIS A 67 -2.48 0.50 17.04
CA HIS A 67 -2.50 -0.52 15.99
C HIS A 67 -1.15 -0.61 15.26
N TRP A 68 -0.54 0.53 14.89
CA TRP A 68 0.73 0.61 14.15
C TRP A 68 1.92 0.04 14.93
N GLN A 69 2.04 0.36 16.22
CA GLN A 69 3.20 0.02 17.04
C GLN A 69 3.60 -1.47 17.00
N PRO A 70 2.69 -2.45 17.22
CA PRO A 70 3.08 -3.85 17.12
C PRO A 70 3.50 -4.28 15.70
N ARG A 71 3.00 -3.63 14.63
CA ARG A 71 3.49 -3.92 13.26
C ARG A 71 4.90 -3.37 13.05
N TRP A 72 5.22 -2.22 13.63
CA TRP A 72 6.58 -1.71 13.63
C TRP A 72 7.53 -2.65 14.37
N ASP A 73 7.16 -3.06 15.58
CA ASP A 73 8.01 -3.88 16.45
C ASP A 73 8.30 -5.25 15.84
N LEU A 74 7.29 -5.86 15.18
CA LEU A 74 7.43 -7.13 14.44
C LEU A 74 8.13 -6.96 13.08
N GLY A 75 8.30 -5.74 12.60
CA GLY A 75 8.96 -5.44 11.33
C GLY A 75 10.48 -5.59 11.42
N LYS A 76 11.09 -5.96 10.29
CA LYS A 76 12.55 -6.03 10.13
C LYS A 76 13.05 -4.71 9.53
N PRO A 77 14.09 -4.07 10.11
CA PRO A 77 14.72 -2.89 9.52
C PRO A 77 15.08 -3.11 8.05
N TYR A 78 14.70 -2.16 7.20
CA TYR A 78 15.19 -2.10 5.83
C TYR A 78 16.61 -1.51 5.86
N PRO A 79 17.63 -2.22 5.35
CA PRO A 79 19.01 -1.80 5.50
C PRO A 79 19.31 -0.48 4.77
N PRO A 80 20.19 0.39 5.32
CA PRO A 80 20.78 1.50 4.58
C PRO A 80 21.45 1.05 3.29
N ILE A 81 21.50 1.93 2.29
CA ILE A 81 22.05 1.62 0.96
C ILE A 81 23.49 1.08 1.02
N ASP A 82 24.28 1.52 2.00
CA ASP A 82 25.68 1.12 2.20
C ASP A 82 25.86 -0.34 2.62
N LEU A 83 24.78 -0.99 3.09
CA LEU A 83 24.75 -2.40 3.49
C LEU A 83 24.06 -3.28 2.45
N LEU A 84 23.51 -2.70 1.37
CA LEU A 84 23.02 -3.47 0.23
C LEU A 84 24.23 -3.83 -0.65
N PRO A 85 24.38 -5.10 -1.07
CA PRO A 85 25.44 -5.46 -2.01
C PRO A 85 25.32 -4.59 -3.28
N PRO A 86 26.43 -4.28 -3.98
CA PRO A 86 26.41 -3.54 -5.23
C PRO A 86 25.77 -4.40 -6.33
N THR A 87 24.44 -4.53 -6.28
CA THR A 87 23.65 -5.09 -7.36
C THR A 87 23.00 -3.93 -8.09
N HIS A 88 23.62 -3.53 -9.21
CA HIS A 88 22.90 -2.95 -10.33
C HIS A 88 21.57 -3.68 -10.48
N LEU A 89 20.47 -2.93 -10.52
CA LEU A 89 19.17 -3.35 -11.05
C LEU A 89 18.86 -4.85 -10.89
N TYR A 90 18.12 -5.23 -9.86
CA TYR A 90 17.18 -6.36 -10.00
C TYR A 90 15.99 -5.92 -10.89
N LEU A 91 16.30 -5.51 -12.13
CA LEU A 91 15.47 -5.76 -13.30
C LEU A 91 16.16 -6.90 -14.05
N LYS A 92 16.18 -8.10 -13.47
CA LYS A 92 16.33 -9.28 -14.32
C LYS A 92 15.09 -9.31 -15.20
N PRO A 93 15.16 -9.36 -16.54
CA PRO A 93 13.96 -9.62 -17.33
C PRO A 93 13.42 -10.97 -16.89
N ALA A 94 12.23 -11.01 -16.30
CA ALA A 94 11.60 -12.29 -16.01
C ALA A 94 11.31 -12.98 -17.34
N PRO A 95 11.54 -14.30 -17.42
CA PRO A 95 10.82 -15.10 -18.39
C PRO A 95 9.32 -14.89 -18.17
N ALA A 96 8.52 -14.96 -19.22
CA ALA A 96 7.08 -14.71 -19.16
C ALA A 96 6.43 -15.42 -17.96
N GLY A 97 5.92 -14.62 -17.02
CA GLY A 97 5.29 -15.07 -15.78
C GLY A 97 6.19 -14.95 -14.54
N PHE A 98 5.79 -14.07 -13.62
CA PHE A 98 6.32 -13.82 -12.27
C PHE A 98 7.48 -12.84 -12.11
N PHE A 99 7.18 -11.70 -11.47
CA PHE A 99 8.13 -10.81 -10.81
C PHE A 99 7.68 -10.57 -9.37
N TYR A 100 8.61 -10.70 -8.41
CA TYR A 100 8.40 -10.31 -7.02
C TYR A 100 8.83 -8.85 -6.82
N PHE A 101 7.85 -7.97 -6.67
CA PHE A 101 8.00 -6.66 -6.03
C PHE A 101 7.10 -6.68 -4.80
N TRP A 102 7.62 -7.18 -3.68
CA TRP A 102 6.79 -7.40 -2.50
C TRP A 102 6.63 -6.09 -1.72
N SER A 103 5.35 -5.70 -1.55
CA SER A 103 4.80 -4.72 -0.60
C SER A 103 4.42 -3.32 -1.11
N LEU A 104 4.28 -3.11 -2.42
CA LEU A 104 3.49 -1.96 -2.94
C LEU A 104 2.50 -2.32 -4.08
N ASN A 105 2.51 -3.54 -4.63
CA ASN A 105 1.67 -3.91 -5.79
C ASN A 105 0.89 -5.23 -5.66
N VAL A 106 0.74 -5.81 -4.47
CA VAL A 106 0.08 -7.14 -4.34
C VAL A 106 -1.43 -7.10 -4.64
N GLN A 107 -2.06 -5.93 -4.77
CA GLN A 107 -3.50 -5.87 -5.00
C GLN A 107 -3.95 -5.79 -6.46
N GLU A 108 -3.06 -5.65 -7.44
CA GLU A 108 -3.50 -5.54 -8.86
C GLU A 108 -3.59 -6.89 -9.59
N HIS A 109 -3.32 -8.01 -8.92
CA HIS A 109 -3.60 -9.35 -9.43
C HIS A 109 -4.69 -10.06 -8.60
N GLU A 110 -5.86 -9.43 -8.47
CA GLU A 110 -7.09 -10.20 -8.23
C GLU A 110 -7.41 -10.98 -9.52
N TYR A 111 -7.24 -12.30 -9.46
CA TYR A 111 -7.78 -13.19 -10.48
C TYR A 111 -9.32 -13.14 -10.41
N PHE A 112 -9.95 -12.52 -11.40
CA PHE A 112 -11.40 -12.59 -11.58
C PHE A 112 -11.73 -13.79 -12.49
N PRO A 113 -12.43 -14.83 -11.98
CA PRO A 113 -12.91 -15.90 -12.85
C PRO A 113 -13.93 -15.36 -13.86
N PRO A 114 -14.02 -15.96 -15.06
CA PRO A 114 -14.79 -15.44 -16.20
C PRO A 114 -16.31 -15.29 -15.96
N GLU A 115 -16.85 -15.82 -14.86
CA GLU A 115 -18.26 -15.72 -14.48
C GLU A 115 -18.74 -14.31 -14.05
N HIS A 116 -17.84 -13.35 -13.83
CA HIS A 116 -18.21 -11.97 -13.43
C HIS A 116 -18.17 -10.92 -14.55
N GLN A 117 -17.96 -11.33 -15.81
CA GLN A 117 -18.09 -10.44 -16.96
C GLN A 117 -19.53 -10.50 -17.51
N HIS A 118 -20.44 -9.73 -16.90
CA HIS A 118 -21.79 -9.56 -17.45
C HIS A 118 -21.75 -8.60 -18.66
N PRO A 119 -22.23 -9.00 -19.84
CA PRO A 119 -22.24 -8.13 -21.01
C PRO A 119 -23.34 -7.07 -20.88
N SER A 120 -22.95 -5.84 -21.16
CA SER A 120 -23.75 -4.62 -21.31
C SER A 120 -25.20 -4.87 -21.78
N ARG A 121 -26.19 -4.49 -20.98
CA ARG A 121 -27.54 -4.19 -21.50
C ARG A 121 -27.63 -2.71 -21.84
N ARG A 122 -27.86 -2.47 -23.14
CA ARG A 122 -28.33 -1.22 -23.73
C ARG A 122 -29.54 -0.68 -22.96
N GLY A 123 -29.60 0.64 -22.86
CA GLY A 123 -30.50 1.37 -21.97
C GLY A 123 -32.00 1.22 -22.22
N LEU A 124 -32.74 1.75 -21.26
CA LEU A 124 -33.99 2.51 -21.41
C LEU A 124 -34.35 3.05 -20.01
N PHE A 125 -34.23 4.36 -19.84
CA PHE A 125 -34.95 5.10 -18.81
C PHE A 125 -36.45 4.94 -19.07
N HIS A 126 -37.25 4.65 -18.04
CA HIS A 126 -38.61 5.16 -17.88
C HIS A 126 -38.86 5.38 -16.38
N SER A 127 -39.41 6.55 -16.09
CA SER A 127 -39.86 7.06 -14.79
C SER A 127 -41.14 6.38 -14.33
N GLU A 128 -41.24 6.12 -13.04
CA GLU A 128 -42.41 6.42 -12.18
C GLU A 128 -41.90 6.85 -10.80
#